data_AF-A0A3M0L9Y6-F1
#
_entry.id   AF-A0A3M0L9Y6-F1
#
_cell.length_a   1.000
_cell.length_b   1.000
_cell.length_c   1.000
_cell.angle_alpha   90.00
_cell.angle_beta   90.00
_cell.angle_gamma   90.00
#
_symmetry.space_group_name_H-M   'P 1'
#
loop_
_entity.id
_entity.type
_entity.pdbx_description
1 polymer ?
#
loop_
_entity_poly.entity_id
_entity_poly.type
_entity_poly.pdbx_seq_one_letter_code
_entity_poly.pdbx_strand_id
1 'polypeptide(L)'
;MEQGIRCLRELAVLEIIFSEDERFPKSPDDVQCTSQMWLRFARLGPETYSRYLPTLQWREGGDYVGVLVNKLRIYEDTVTAPFRTHVSSMETRLAEQVWSLIEEGHQKLKKELKE
;
A
#
# COMPACT_ATOMS: atom_id res chain seq x y z
N MET A 1 -14.51 33.28 14.07
CA MET A 1 -14.87 32.91 12.69
C MET A 1 -14.12 33.73 11.65
N GLU A 2 -14.03 35.06 11.81
CA GLU A 2 -13.33 35.95 10.86
C GLU A 2 -11.88 35.58 10.59
N GLN A 3 -11.11 35.18 11.61
CA GLN A 3 -9.73 34.72 11.42
C GLN A 3 -9.62 33.48 10.53
N GLY A 4 -10.60 32.58 10.61
CA GLY A 4 -10.64 31.38 9.77
C GLY A 4 -10.93 31.72 8.31
N ILE A 5 -11.90 32.61 8.09
CA ILE A 5 -12.25 33.11 6.74
C ILE A 5 -11.07 33.87 6.13
N ARG A 6 -10.38 34.71 6.92
CA ARG A 6 -9.17 35.41 6.46
C ARG A 6 -8.06 34.45 6.05
N CYS A 7 -7.79 33.42 6.85
CA CYS A 7 -6.77 32.42 6.52
C CYS A 7 -7.11 31.65 5.23
N LEU A 8 -8.38 31.27 5.02
CA LEU A 8 -8.79 30.62 3.76
C LEU A 8 -8.65 31.54 2.54
N ARG A 9 -8.94 32.84 2.69
CA ARG A 9 -8.70 33.83 1.63
C ARG A 9 -7.23 34.00 1.31
N GLU A 10 -6.36 34.05 2.32
CA GLU A 10 -4.91 34.11 2.14
C GLU A 10 -4.40 32.86 1.40
N LEU A 11 -4.89 31.68 1.77
CA LEU A 11 -4.57 30.44 1.05
C LEU A 11 -5.09 30.46 -0.39
N ALA A 12 -6.29 30.99 -0.65
CA ALA A 12 -6.85 31.13 -1.99
C ALA A 12 -5.99 32.05 -2.87
N VAL A 13 -5.50 33.16 -2.33
CA VAL A 13 -4.58 34.07 -3.04
C VAL A 13 -3.29 33.35 -3.43
N LEU A 14 -2.72 32.54 -2.52
CA LEU A 14 -1.52 31.76 -2.83
C LEU A 14 -1.78 30.74 -3.95
N GLU A 15 -2.89 30.00 -3.89
CA GLU A 15 -3.24 29.04 -4.96
C GLU A 15 -3.46 29.76 -6.30
N ILE A 16 -4.08 30.95 -6.34
CA ILE A 16 -4.23 31.74 -7.58
C ILE A 16 -2.86 32.16 -8.13
N ILE A 17 -1.97 32.71 -7.30
CA ILE A 17 -0.66 33.25 -7.73
C ILE A 17 0.24 32.14 -8.27
N PHE A 18 0.22 30.98 -7.62
CA PHE A 18 1.08 29.85 -7.96
C PHE A 18 0.41 28.84 -8.90
N SER A 19 -0.81 29.10 -9.35
CA SER A 19 -1.49 28.27 -10.34
C SER A 19 -0.98 28.59 -11.74
N GLU A 20 -0.75 27.54 -12.54
CA GLU A 20 -0.47 27.64 -13.98
C GLU A 20 -1.77 27.71 -14.81
N ASP A 21 -2.95 27.60 -14.18
CA ASP A 21 -4.26 27.60 -14.84
C ASP A 21 -4.88 29.01 -14.87
N GLU A 22 -5.04 29.57 -16.06
CA GLU A 22 -5.71 30.86 -16.29
C GLU A 22 -7.21 30.86 -15.95
N ARG A 23 -7.81 29.69 -15.68
CA ARG A 23 -9.22 29.55 -15.31
C ARG A 23 -9.53 29.95 -13.88
N PHE A 24 -8.52 30.24 -13.06
CA PHE A 24 -8.76 30.70 -11.70
C PHE A 24 -9.57 32.01 -11.69
N PRO A 25 -10.56 32.13 -10.79
CA PRO A 25 -11.33 33.35 -10.69
C PRO A 25 -10.42 34.52 -10.25
N LYS A 26 -10.77 35.73 -10.70
CA LYS A 26 -10.02 36.95 -10.37
C LYS A 26 -10.10 37.33 -8.89
N SER A 27 -11.12 36.83 -8.19
CA SER A 27 -11.34 37.08 -6.77
C SER A 27 -11.02 35.83 -5.94
N PRO A 28 -10.26 35.95 -4.85
CA PRO A 28 -10.03 34.85 -3.91
C PRO A 28 -11.32 34.41 -3.19
N ASP A 29 -12.33 35.26 -3.12
CA ASP A 29 -13.64 34.92 -2.54
C ASP A 29 -14.45 33.94 -3.40
N ASP A 30 -14.13 33.85 -4.70
CA ASP A 30 -14.83 33.00 -5.65
C ASP A 30 -14.14 31.64 -5.83
N VAL A 31 -13.00 31.41 -5.14
CA VAL A 31 -12.22 30.17 -5.23
C VAL A 31 -12.90 29.08 -4.40
N GLN A 32 -13.22 27.96 -5.05
CA GLN A 32 -13.64 26.77 -4.33
C GLN A 32 -12.48 26.21 -3.51
N CYS A 33 -12.71 25.99 -2.22
CA CYS A 33 -11.68 25.45 -1.33
C CYS A 33 -11.31 24.01 -1.73
N THR A 34 -10.06 23.80 -2.13
CA THR A 34 -9.52 22.48 -2.47
C THR A 34 -9.16 21.68 -1.22
N SER A 35 -8.96 20.37 -1.37
CA SER A 35 -8.47 19.51 -0.27
C SER A 35 -7.16 20.05 0.32
N GLN A 36 -6.24 20.53 -0.54
CA GLN A 36 -4.95 21.07 -0.14
C GLN A 36 -5.10 22.34 0.69
N MET A 37 -6.02 23.22 0.30
CA MET A 37 -6.35 24.42 1.07
C MET A 37 -6.90 24.05 2.44
N TRP A 38 -7.81 23.08 2.53
CA TRP A 38 -8.35 22.61 3.81
C TRP A 38 -7.26 22.00 4.70
N LEU A 39 -6.33 21.23 4.13
CA LEU A 39 -5.22 20.65 4.88
C LEU A 39 -4.27 21.72 5.42
N ARG A 40 -3.88 22.69 4.58
CA ARG A 40 -3.05 23.84 5.02
C ARG A 40 -3.78 24.65 6.08
N PHE A 41 -5.07 24.90 5.91
CA PHE A 41 -5.91 25.58 6.89
C PHE A 41 -5.94 24.87 8.23
N ALA A 42 -6.15 23.55 8.25
CA ALA A 42 -6.18 22.78 9.49
C ALA A 42 -4.81 22.66 10.18
N ARG A 43 -3.70 22.85 9.43
CA ARG A 43 -2.33 22.89 9.98
C ARG A 43 -1.95 24.27 10.52
N LEU A 44 -2.36 25.34 9.85
CA LEU A 44 -2.04 26.73 10.21
C LEU A 44 -3.05 27.33 11.19
N GLY A 45 -4.24 26.75 11.28
CA GLY A 45 -5.34 27.21 12.11
C GLY A 45 -5.20 26.79 13.59
N PRO A 46 -6.10 27.29 14.45
CA PRO A 46 -6.22 26.88 15.85
C PRO A 46 -6.25 25.37 16.05
N GLU A 47 -5.74 24.91 17.20
CA GLU A 47 -5.62 23.48 17.56
C GLU A 47 -6.95 22.71 17.41
N THR A 48 -8.09 23.38 17.59
CA THR A 48 -9.43 22.81 17.37
C THR A 48 -9.64 22.26 15.96
N TYR A 49 -8.98 22.82 14.94
CA TYR A 49 -9.07 22.34 13.56
C TYR A 49 -8.12 21.18 13.26
N SER A 50 -7.07 21.01 14.06
CA SER A 50 -6.10 19.91 13.90
C SER A 50 -6.75 18.53 14.03
N ARG A 51 -7.84 18.43 14.79
CA ARG A 51 -8.64 17.20 14.96
C ARG A 51 -9.21 16.66 13.64
N TYR A 52 -9.39 17.51 12.64
CA TYR A 52 -9.90 17.12 11.32
C TYR A 52 -8.78 16.80 10.31
N LEU A 53 -7.52 17.01 10.67
CA LEU A 53 -6.37 16.72 9.79
C LEU A 53 -6.35 15.27 9.28
N PRO A 54 -6.64 14.24 10.09
CA PRO A 54 -6.69 12.88 9.58
C PRO A 54 -7.72 12.78 8.45
N THR A 55 -8.95 13.26 8.67
CA THR A 55 -10.06 13.26 7.70
C THR A 55 -9.73 13.99 6.39
N LEU A 56 -8.95 15.07 6.46
CA LEU A 56 -8.51 15.82 5.27
C LEU A 56 -7.37 15.10 4.55
N GLN A 57 -6.40 14.53 5.27
CA GLN A 57 -5.35 13.70 4.69
C GLN A 57 -5.89 12.45 3.99
N TRP A 58 -7.00 11.87 4.48
CA TRP A 58 -7.69 10.77 3.79
C TRP A 58 -8.17 11.16 2.39
N ARG A 59 -8.54 12.44 2.16
CA ARG A 59 -9.09 12.94 0.89
C ARG A 59 -8.01 13.40 -0.10
N GLU A 60 -6.82 13.74 0.40
CA GLU A 60 -5.75 14.43 -0.34
C GLU A 60 -4.97 13.55 -1.34
N GLY A 61 -5.04 12.22 -1.23
CA GLY A 61 -4.42 11.33 -2.23
C GLY A 61 -3.06 10.76 -1.83
N GLY A 62 -3.07 9.80 -0.92
CA GLY A 62 -2.20 8.63 -1.09
C GLY A 62 -2.99 7.54 -1.80
N ASP A 63 -2.36 6.74 -2.66
CA ASP A 63 -2.91 5.43 -3.06
C ASP A 63 -2.91 4.50 -1.83
N TYR A 64 -3.75 4.82 -0.86
CA TYR A 64 -3.84 4.12 0.41
C TYR A 64 -4.39 2.71 0.19
N VAL A 65 -5.24 2.55 -0.82
CA VAL A 65 -5.70 1.23 -1.28
C VAL A 65 -4.48 0.42 -1.75
N GLY A 66 -3.62 0.98 -2.60
CA GLY A 66 -2.38 0.33 -3.02
C GLY A 66 -1.43 0.03 -1.87
N VAL A 67 -1.28 0.96 -0.92
CA VAL A 67 -0.46 0.73 0.29
C VAL A 67 -1.05 -0.38 1.15
N LEU A 68 -2.36 -0.41 1.36
CA LEU A 68 -3.06 -1.42 2.13
C LEU A 68 -2.99 -2.78 1.43
N VAL A 69 -3.26 -2.83 0.13
CA VAL A 69 -3.12 -4.02 -0.72
C VAL A 69 -1.69 -4.54 -0.67
N ASN A 70 -0.67 -3.68 -0.74
CA ASN A 70 0.71 -4.09 -0.65
C ASN A 70 1.06 -4.68 0.74
N LYS A 71 0.56 -4.06 1.82
CA LYS A 71 0.73 -4.59 3.19
C LYS A 71 0.05 -5.94 3.36
N LEU A 72 -1.17 -6.11 2.84
CA LEU A 72 -1.90 -7.37 2.89
C LEU A 72 -1.19 -8.45 2.08
N ARG A 73 -0.68 -8.13 0.88
CA ARG A 73 0.13 -9.04 0.07
C ARG A 73 1.38 -9.49 0.81
N ILE A 74 2.14 -8.56 1.40
CA ILE A 74 3.34 -8.89 2.19
C ILE A 74 2.98 -9.82 3.36
N TYR A 75 1.87 -9.55 4.05
CA TYR A 75 1.41 -10.41 5.14
C TYR A 75 1.05 -11.82 4.63
N GLU A 76 0.28 -11.91 3.56
CA GLU A 76 -0.07 -13.19 2.91
C GLU A 76 1.18 -13.97 2.51
N ASP A 77 2.15 -13.33 1.86
CA ASP A 77 3.41 -13.94 1.45
C ASP A 77 4.23 -14.41 2.65
N THR A 78 4.31 -13.59 3.71
CA THR A 78 5.05 -13.93 4.93
C THR A 78 4.45 -15.14 5.64
N VAL A 79 3.12 -15.25 5.64
CA VAL A 79 2.41 -16.38 6.24
C VAL A 79 2.50 -17.62 5.35
N THR A 80 2.40 -17.47 4.02
CA THR A 80 2.26 -18.60 3.09
C THR A 80 3.60 -19.18 2.64
N ALA A 81 4.66 -18.36 2.55
CA ALA A 81 5.98 -18.81 2.07
C ALA A 81 6.57 -19.97 2.89
N PRO A 82 6.56 -19.95 4.25
CA PRO A 82 7.10 -21.05 5.04
C PRO A 82 6.41 -22.38 4.75
N PHE A 83 5.07 -22.37 4.59
CA PHE A 83 4.32 -23.57 4.24
C PHE A 83 4.69 -24.09 2.85
N ARG A 84 4.81 -23.19 1.85
CA ARG A 84 5.24 -23.59 0.50
C ARG A 84 6.64 -24.22 0.52
N THR A 85 7.59 -23.63 1.26
CA THR A 85 8.95 -24.19 1.41
C THR A 85 8.92 -25.55 2.10
N HIS A 86 8.13 -25.70 3.16
CA HIS A 86 8.01 -26.97 3.88
C HIS A 86 7.40 -28.07 3.01
N VAL A 87 6.30 -27.79 2.30
CA VAL A 87 5.66 -28.72 1.38
C VAL A 87 6.64 -29.14 0.28
N SER A 88 7.32 -28.17 -0.36
CA SER A 88 8.31 -28.48 -1.39
C SER A 88 9.46 -29.36 -0.88
N SER A 89 9.96 -29.11 0.34
CA SER A 89 10.97 -29.95 0.97
C SER A 89 10.48 -31.38 1.22
N MET A 90 9.23 -31.53 1.68
CA MET A 90 8.62 -32.85 1.86
C MET A 90 8.47 -33.59 0.53
N GLU A 91 8.02 -32.90 -0.53
CA GLU A 91 7.88 -33.46 -1.87
C GLU A 91 9.24 -33.96 -2.41
N THR A 92 10.31 -33.19 -2.25
CA THR A 92 11.66 -33.60 -2.67
C THR A 92 12.13 -34.85 -1.91
N ARG A 93 11.98 -34.87 -0.57
CA ARG A 93 12.36 -36.03 0.25
C ARG A 93 11.57 -37.28 -0.12
N LEU A 94 10.28 -37.14 -0.41
CA LEU A 94 9.44 -38.25 -0.84
C LEU A 94 9.89 -38.78 -2.21
N ALA A 95 10.18 -37.88 -3.16
CA ALA A 95 10.68 -38.27 -4.47
C ALA A 95 12.01 -39.03 -4.38
N GLU A 96 12.95 -38.56 -3.54
CA GLU A 96 14.22 -39.24 -3.28
C GLU A 96 14.02 -40.65 -2.71
N GLN A 97 13.12 -40.80 -1.73
CA GLN A 97 12.79 -42.12 -1.14
C GLN A 97 12.19 -43.08 -2.16
N VAL A 98 11.31 -42.60 -3.04
CA VAL A 98 10.73 -43.43 -4.10
C VAL A 98 11.81 -43.87 -5.08
N TRP A 99 12.70 -42.96 -5.49
CA TRP A 99 13.80 -43.30 -6.39
C TRP A 99 14.77 -44.32 -5.78
N SER A 100 15.11 -44.20 -4.49
CA SER A 100 15.98 -45.17 -3.82
C SER A 100 15.34 -46.55 -3.74
N LEU A 101 14.04 -46.64 -3.43
CA LEU A 101 13.31 -47.91 -3.39
C LEU A 101 13.22 -48.58 -4.76
N ILE A 102 13.02 -47.79 -5.82
CA ILE A 102 13.01 -48.29 -7.20
C ILE A 102 14.39 -48.86 -7.56
N GLU A 103 15.47 -48.14 -7.27
CA GLU A 103 16.82 -48.59 -7.58
C GLU A 103 17.20 -49.83 -6.77
N GLU A 104 16.90 -49.87 -5.46
CA GLU A 104 17.12 -51.04 -4.61
C GLU A 104 16.36 -52.28 -5.14
N GLY A 105 15.09 -52.10 -5.52
CA GLY A 105 14.28 -53.16 -6.13
C GLY A 105 14.87 -53.66 -7.44
N HIS A 106 15.32 -52.75 -8.31
CA HIS A 106 15.97 -53.07 -9.58
C HIS A 106 17.28 -53.86 -9.37
N GLN A 107 18.12 -53.45 -8.41
CA GLN A 107 19.36 -54.16 -8.07
C GLN A 107 19.09 -55.55 -7.49
N LYS A 108 18.04 -55.72 -6.68
CA LYS A 108 17.68 -57.01 -6.11
C LYS A 108 17.21 -57.99 -7.19
N LEU A 109 16.31 -57.57 -8.08
CA LEU A 109 15.83 -58.38 -9.21
C LEU A 109 16.98 -58.82 -10.14
N LYS A 110 17.93 -57.91 -10.40
CA LYS A 110 19.11 -58.21 -11.21
C LYS A 110 20.02 -59.29 -10.60
N LYS A 111 20.06 -59.40 -9.27
CA LYS A 111 20.80 -60.47 -8.59
C LYS A 111 20.07 -61.80 -8.68
N GLU A 112 18.77 -61.82 -8.41
CA GLU A 112 17.95 -63.04 -8.49
C GLU A 112 17.88 -63.63 -9.90
N LEU A 113 17.97 -62.81 -10.96
CA LEU A 113 17.99 -63.31 -12.34
C LEU A 113 19.36 -63.86 -12.80
N LYS A 114 20.42 -63.65 -12.01
CA LYS A 114 21.79 -64.12 -12.30
C LYS A 114 22.18 -65.38 -11.52
N GLU A 115 21.40 -65.76 -10.50
CA GLU A 115 21.44 -67.06 -9.83
C GLU A 115 20.59 -68.09 -10.59
#